data_AF-A0A850WY37-F1
#
_entry.id   AF-A0A850WY37-F1
#
_cell.length_a   1.000
_cell.length_b   1.000
_cell.length_c   1.000
_cell.angle_alpha   90.00
_cell.angle_beta   90.00
_cell.angle_gamma   90.00
#
_symmetry.space_group_name_H-M   'P 1'
#
loop_
_entity.id
_entity.type
_entity.pdbx_description
1 polymer ?
#
loop_
_entity_poly.entity_id
_entity_poly.type
_entity_poly.pdbx_seq_one_letter_code
_entity_poly.pdbx_strand_id
1 'polypeptide(L)'
;AFALFHVACGEEGARLLASKSLLNRYAVEGKDLTLQYNIYNVGSSAALDVELSDDSFPPEDFGIVSGMLNVKWDRIAPASNVSHTVVLRPLKAGYFNFTSATITYLAQEGGQVVVGFTSAPGQGGILAQREFDRRFSPHFV
;
A
#
# COMPACT_ATOMS: atom_id res chain seq x y z
N ALA A 1 39.37 -7.06 -16.61
CA ALA A 1 38.25 -6.31 -16.01
C ALA A 1 37.19 -6.13 -17.09
N PHE A 2 36.08 -6.86 -17.02
CA PHE A 2 34.97 -6.73 -17.97
C PHE A 2 33.88 -5.88 -17.30
N ALA A 3 33.72 -4.64 -17.77
CA ALA A 3 32.59 -3.80 -17.39
C ALA A 3 31.46 -4.04 -18.39
N LEU A 4 30.37 -4.67 -17.92
CA LEU A 4 29.11 -4.77 -18.64
C LEU A 4 28.37 -3.43 -18.45
N PHE A 5 28.46 -2.54 -19.46
CA PHE A 5 27.55 -1.42 -19.58
C PHE A 5 26.21 -1.94 -20.11
N HIS A 6 25.24 -2.12 -19.23
CA HIS A 6 23.85 -2.29 -19.62
C HIS A 6 23.30 -0.91 -19.98
N VAL A 7 23.23 -0.60 -21.28
CA VAL A 7 22.32 0.45 -21.76
C VAL A 7 20.93 -0.14 -21.70
N ALA A 8 20.20 0.14 -20.62
CA ALA A 8 18.76 0.05 -20.65
C ALA A 8 18.30 1.17 -21.60
N CYS A 9 17.74 0.80 -22.75
CA CYS A 9 16.88 1.69 -23.53
C CYS A 9 15.65 1.96 -22.65
N GLY A 10 15.80 2.88 -21.70
CA GLY A 10 14.75 3.25 -20.75
C GLY A 10 13.85 4.26 -21.45
N GLU A 11 12.54 3.99 -21.46
CA GLU A 11 11.55 5.01 -21.74
C GLU A 11 11.89 6.26 -20.92
N GLU A 12 12.05 7.41 -21.59
CA GLU A 12 12.32 8.67 -20.90
C GLU A 12 11.13 9.02 -20.01
N GLY A 13 11.39 9.28 -18.74
CA GLY A 13 10.36 9.69 -17.78
C GLY A 13 10.39 8.89 -16.47
N ALA A 14 9.46 9.25 -15.59
CA ALA A 14 9.31 8.59 -14.31
C ALA A 14 8.53 7.28 -14.46
N ARG A 15 8.92 6.28 -13.68
CA ARG A 15 8.26 4.97 -13.66
C ARG A 15 8.14 4.52 -12.22
N LEU A 16 6.92 4.36 -11.74
CA LEU A 16 6.65 3.96 -10.36
C LEU A 16 6.39 2.46 -10.27
N LEU A 17 7.08 1.80 -9.34
CA LEU A 17 6.73 0.48 -8.82
C LEU A 17 6.09 0.68 -7.46
N ALA A 18 5.01 -0.05 -7.18
CA ALA A 18 4.33 0.09 -5.91
C ALA A 18 3.88 -1.24 -5.32
N SER A 19 3.94 -1.33 -3.99
CA SER A 19 3.51 -2.49 -3.25
C SER A 19 2.68 -2.09 -2.04
N LYS A 20 1.70 -2.94 -1.73
CA LYS A 20 0.87 -2.89 -0.53
C LYS A 20 1.15 -4.14 0.28
N SER A 21 1.34 -3.97 1.59
CA SER A 21 1.60 -5.06 2.52
C SER A 21 0.73 -4.92 3.76
N LEU A 22 0.15 -6.03 4.19
CA LEU A 22 -0.53 -6.15 5.48
C LEU A 22 0.51 -6.61 6.52
N LEU A 23 0.80 -5.77 7.51
CA LEU A 23 1.89 -6.05 8.46
C LEU A 23 1.47 -6.95 9.63
N ASN A 24 0.16 -7.13 9.84
CA ASN A 24 -0.37 -7.97 10.90
C ASN A 24 -0.32 -9.45 10.53
N ARG A 25 0.12 -10.29 11.47
CA ARG A 25 0.01 -11.75 11.35
C ARG A 25 -1.45 -12.23 11.38
N TYR A 26 -2.30 -11.54 12.12
CA TYR A 26 -3.73 -11.81 12.23
C TYR A 26 -4.51 -10.51 12.17
N ALA A 27 -5.55 -10.46 11.34
CA ALA A 27 -6.56 -9.42 11.40
C ALA A 27 -7.63 -9.83 12.42
N VAL A 28 -7.98 -8.92 13.33
CA VAL A 28 -8.95 -9.20 14.39
C VAL A 28 -9.90 -8.02 14.49
N GLU A 29 -11.18 -8.33 14.61
CA GLU A 29 -12.24 -7.37 14.89
C GLU A 29 -11.90 -6.53 16.13
N GLY A 30 -12.02 -5.21 16.01
CA GLY A 30 -11.73 -4.26 17.07
C GLY A 30 -10.25 -4.01 17.36
N LYS A 31 -9.31 -4.70 16.70
CA LYS A 31 -7.86 -4.47 16.85
C LYS A 31 -7.26 -3.74 15.66
N ASP A 32 -6.09 -3.16 15.88
CA ASP A 32 -5.40 -2.38 14.88
C ASP A 32 -4.88 -3.27 13.73
N LEU A 33 -5.17 -2.84 12.52
CA LEU A 33 -4.78 -3.44 11.26
C LEU A 33 -3.90 -2.44 10.50
N THR A 34 -2.63 -2.78 10.32
CA THR A 34 -1.62 -1.91 9.74
C THR A 34 -1.34 -2.29 8.30
N LEU A 35 -1.54 -1.32 7.41
CA LEU A 35 -1.24 -1.38 6.00
C LEU A 35 -0.03 -0.50 5.71
N GLN A 36 0.89 -1.01 4.91
CA GLN A 36 2.02 -0.25 4.41
C GLN A 36 2.00 -0.23 2.89
N TYR A 37 2.11 0.97 2.34
CA TYR A 37 2.27 1.24 0.92
C TYR A 37 3.69 1.72 0.68
N ASN A 38 4.38 1.12 -0.28
CA ASN A 38 5.70 1.54 -0.70
C ASN A 38 5.64 1.88 -2.19
N ILE A 39 6.16 3.05 -2.56
CA ILE A 39 6.21 3.52 -3.94
C ILE A 39 7.65 3.88 -4.24
N TYR A 40 8.23 3.25 -5.25
CA TYR A 40 9.61 3.44 -5.68
C TYR A 40 9.66 3.95 -7.11
N ASN A 41 10.43 5.00 -7.36
CA ASN A 41 10.66 5.50 -8.71
C ASN A 41 11.89 4.85 -9.34
N VAL A 42 11.65 3.92 -10.27
CA VAL A 42 12.68 3.26 -11.10
C VAL A 42 12.97 4.00 -12.42
N GLY A 43 12.28 5.11 -12.68
CA GLY A 43 12.46 5.92 -13.88
C GLY A 43 13.70 6.83 -13.83
N SER A 44 13.95 7.50 -14.94
CA SER A 44 15.08 8.42 -15.10
C SER A 44 14.78 9.86 -14.67
N SER A 45 13.51 10.21 -14.47
CA SER A 45 13.06 11.54 -14.01
C SER A 45 12.19 11.45 -12.75
N ALA A 46 11.86 12.59 -12.15
CA ALA A 46 10.96 12.66 -11.00
C ALA A 46 9.51 12.40 -11.44
N ALA A 47 8.79 11.55 -10.70
CA ALA A 47 7.34 11.44 -10.82
C ALA A 47 6.71 12.65 -10.13
N LEU A 48 5.77 13.32 -10.79
CA LEU A 48 5.11 14.53 -10.26
C LEU A 48 3.64 14.24 -9.96
N ASP A 49 3.05 15.04 -9.06
CA ASP A 49 1.64 14.98 -8.69
C ASP A 49 1.17 13.54 -8.38
N VAL A 50 1.96 12.84 -7.57
CA VAL A 50 1.72 11.44 -7.25
C VAL A 50 0.58 11.36 -6.25
N GLU A 51 -0.49 10.66 -6.59
CA GLU A 51 -1.63 10.40 -5.72
C GLU A 51 -1.80 8.89 -5.52
N LEU A 52 -2.00 8.49 -4.27
CA LEU A 52 -2.38 7.13 -3.88
C LEU A 52 -3.82 7.18 -3.36
N SER A 53 -4.69 6.30 -3.85
CA SER A 53 -6.06 6.14 -3.35
C SER A 53 -6.38 4.66 -3.14
N ASP A 54 -7.00 4.32 -2.01
CA ASP A 54 -7.42 2.96 -1.68
C ASP A 54 -8.85 2.92 -1.15
N ASP A 55 -9.77 2.58 -2.04
CA ASP A 55 -11.21 2.55 -1.75
C ASP A 55 -11.68 1.18 -1.23
N SER A 56 -10.75 0.28 -0.92
CA SER A 56 -11.05 -1.10 -0.48
C SER A 56 -11.55 -1.20 0.97
N PHE A 57 -11.64 -0.09 1.69
CA PHE A 57 -11.89 -0.04 3.14
C PHE A 57 -13.05 0.89 3.47
N PRO A 58 -14.30 0.41 3.31
CA PRO A 58 -15.47 1.23 3.55
C PRO A 58 -15.64 1.53 5.07
N PRO A 59 -16.08 2.75 5.44
CA PRO A 59 -16.10 3.21 6.82
C PRO A 59 -17.07 2.44 7.73
N GLU A 60 -18.08 1.77 7.17
CA GLU A 60 -19.00 0.89 7.90
C GLU A 60 -18.36 -0.43 8.37
N ASP A 61 -17.22 -0.81 7.78
CA ASP A 61 -16.48 -2.02 8.12
C ASP A 61 -15.09 -1.73 8.69
N PHE A 62 -14.52 -0.54 8.44
CA PHE A 62 -13.19 -0.14 8.90
C PHE A 62 -13.18 1.29 9.44
N GLY A 63 -12.75 1.46 10.70
CA GLY A 63 -12.42 2.77 11.26
C GLY A 63 -10.97 3.15 10.93
N ILE A 64 -10.72 4.40 10.53
CA ILE A 64 -9.36 4.93 10.39
C ILE A 64 -8.86 5.33 11.79
N VAL A 65 -7.75 4.74 12.23
CA VAL A 65 -7.07 5.08 13.49
C VAL A 65 -5.98 6.12 13.23
N SER A 66 -5.22 5.96 12.15
CA SER A 66 -4.14 6.87 11.76
C SER A 66 -3.80 6.74 10.27
N GLY A 67 -3.26 7.81 9.70
CA GLY A 67 -2.95 7.91 8.27
C GLY A 67 -4.16 8.26 7.43
N MET A 68 -4.00 8.15 6.10
CA MET A 68 -5.02 8.52 5.12
C MET A 68 -5.03 7.50 3.98
N LEU A 69 -6.21 7.08 3.54
CA LEU A 69 -6.35 6.17 2.39
C LEU A 69 -6.25 6.89 1.04
N ASN A 70 -6.34 8.22 1.05
CA ASN A 70 -5.97 9.09 -0.07
C ASN A 70 -4.85 10.04 0.38
N VAL A 71 -3.74 10.08 -0.34
CA VAL A 71 -2.60 10.93 -0.04
C VAL A 71 -1.90 11.37 -1.32
N LYS A 72 -1.32 12.57 -1.31
CA LYS A 72 -0.60 13.17 -2.43
C LYS A 72 0.82 13.53 -2.06
N TRP A 73 1.73 13.37 -3.01
CA TRP A 73 3.10 13.84 -2.95
C TRP A 73 3.41 14.67 -4.19
N ASP A 74 3.96 15.87 -4.00
CA ASP A 74 4.30 16.77 -5.10
C ASP A 74 5.28 16.11 -6.09
N ARG A 75 6.24 15.35 -5.56
CA ARG A 75 7.20 14.61 -6.37
C ARG A 75 7.85 13.44 -5.65
N ILE A 76 8.28 12.45 -6.44
CA ILE A 76 9.19 11.36 -6.03
C ILE A 76 10.39 11.38 -6.97
N ALA A 77 11.57 11.69 -6.44
CA ALA A 77 12.82 11.79 -7.21
C ALA A 77 13.21 10.43 -7.85
N PRO A 78 13.99 10.44 -8.95
CA PRO A 78 14.50 9.18 -9.52
C PRO A 78 15.35 8.41 -8.51
N ALA A 79 15.26 7.09 -8.54
CA ALA A 79 15.94 6.19 -7.60
C ALA A 79 15.63 6.48 -6.12
N SER A 80 14.43 7.01 -5.82
CA SER A 80 13.96 7.27 -4.46
C SER A 80 12.59 6.63 -4.22
N ASN A 81 12.19 6.58 -2.95
CA ASN A 81 10.93 6.00 -2.53
C ASN A 81 10.21 6.83 -1.47
N VAL A 82 8.90 6.60 -1.40
CA VAL A 82 8.06 7.00 -0.27
C VAL A 82 7.42 5.76 0.34
N SER A 83 7.20 5.82 1.64
CA SER A 83 6.52 4.79 2.40
C SER A 83 5.39 5.44 3.18
N HIS A 84 4.17 4.94 3.02
CA HIS A 84 2.97 5.43 3.67
C HIS A 84 2.34 4.34 4.50
N THR A 85 1.98 4.66 5.75
CA THR A 85 1.38 3.70 6.67
C THR A 85 0.00 4.16 7.08
N VAL A 86 -0.97 3.25 7.01
CA VAL A 86 -2.34 3.48 7.45
C VAL A 86 -2.68 2.44 8.51
N VAL A 87 -3.22 2.90 9.63
CA VAL A 87 -3.74 2.02 10.68
C VAL A 87 -5.25 2.11 10.65
N LEU A 88 -5.87 0.96 10.39
CA LEU A 88 -7.31 0.77 10.38
C LEU A 88 -7.73 -0.05 11.59
N ARG A 89 -9.02 -0.06 11.89
CA ARG A 89 -9.65 -0.94 12.87
C ARG A 89 -10.85 -1.62 12.23
N PRO A 90 -10.79 -2.94 11.96
CA PRO A 90 -11.94 -3.67 11.46
C PRO A 90 -13.07 -3.66 12.49
N LEU A 91 -14.29 -3.39 12.03
CA LEU A 91 -15.47 -3.28 12.88
C LEU A 91 -16.29 -4.58 12.91
N LYS A 92 -16.01 -5.51 11.98
CA LYS A 92 -16.70 -6.80 11.87
C LYS A 92 -15.71 -7.91 11.53
N ALA A 93 -15.98 -9.10 12.04
CA ALA A 93 -15.32 -10.32 11.61
C ALA A 93 -15.86 -10.80 10.26
N GLY A 94 -15.05 -11.52 9.49
CA GLY A 94 -15.44 -12.06 8.18
C GLY A 94 -14.29 -12.12 7.19
N TYR A 95 -14.60 -12.45 5.94
CA TYR A 95 -13.62 -12.43 4.87
C TYR A 95 -13.66 -11.09 4.15
N PHE A 96 -12.49 -10.48 3.97
CA PHE A 96 -12.33 -9.21 3.28
C PHE A 96 -11.31 -9.35 2.16
N ASN A 97 -11.56 -8.62 1.07
CA ASN A 97 -10.65 -8.54 -0.06
C ASN A 97 -9.73 -7.34 0.12
N PHE A 98 -8.45 -7.60 0.40
CA PHE A 98 -7.42 -6.58 0.40
C PHE A 98 -6.93 -6.39 -1.05
N THR A 99 -7.70 -5.63 -1.82
CA THR A 99 -7.40 -5.29 -3.22
C THR A 99 -6.27 -4.27 -3.32
N SER A 100 -5.79 -4.06 -4.56
CA SER A 100 -4.77 -3.06 -4.87
C SER A 100 -5.28 -1.63 -4.65
N ALA A 101 -4.40 -0.75 -4.21
CA ALA A 101 -4.63 0.69 -4.30
C ALA A 101 -4.30 1.19 -5.70
N THR A 102 -4.90 2.31 -6.09
CA THR A 102 -4.63 3.02 -7.33
C THR A 102 -3.59 4.10 -7.08
N ILE A 103 -2.64 4.23 -8.01
CA ILE A 103 -1.65 5.31 -8.03
C ILE A 103 -1.81 6.08 -9.33
N THR A 104 -1.83 7.40 -9.25
CA THR A 104 -1.78 8.27 -10.41
C THR A 104 -0.58 9.21 -10.31
N TYR A 105 0.06 9.53 -11.43
CA TYR A 105 1.19 10.45 -11.46
C TYR A 105 1.46 10.99 -12.88
N LEU A 106 2.25 12.05 -12.97
CA LEU A 106 2.81 12.55 -14.23
C LEU A 106 4.25 12.04 -14.39
N ALA A 107 4.54 11.39 -15.52
CA ALA A 107 5.89 10.89 -15.82
C ALA A 107 6.89 12.00 -16.18
N GLN A 108 6.36 13.15 -16.60
CA GLN A 108 7.08 14.36 -16.97
C GLN A 108 6.15 15.57 -16.84
N GLU A 109 6.71 16.76 -16.70
CA GLU A 109 5.93 17.99 -16.58
C GLU A 109 5.08 18.23 -17.84
N GLY A 110 3.79 18.51 -17.67
CA GLY A 110 2.83 18.66 -18.77
C GLY A 110 2.50 17.36 -19.53
N GLY A 111 2.95 16.21 -19.02
CA GLY A 111 2.64 14.90 -19.59
C GLY A 111 1.20 14.42 -19.35
N GLN A 112 0.89 13.21 -19.83
CA GLN A 112 -0.36 12.55 -19.51
C GLN A 112 -0.30 11.90 -18.13
N VAL A 113 -1.46 11.82 -17.46
CA VAL A 113 -1.59 11.10 -16.20
C VAL A 113 -1.44 9.60 -16.46
N VAL A 114 -0.46 9.00 -15.78
CA VAL A 114 -0.25 7.55 -15.75
C VAL A 114 -1.02 6.97 -14.58
N VAL A 115 -1.69 5.84 -14.80
CA VAL A 115 -2.40 5.09 -13.76
C VAL A 115 -1.68 3.76 -13.52
N GLY A 116 -1.36 3.49 -12.27
CA GLY A 116 -0.76 2.24 -11.80
C GLY A 116 -1.52 1.66 -10.62
N PHE A 117 -1.16 0.45 -10.23
CA PHE A 117 -1.77 -0.26 -9.11
C PHE A 117 -0.68 -0.84 -8.21
N THR A 118 -0.96 -0.91 -6.91
CA THR A 118 -0.11 -1.65 -5.99
C THR A 118 -0.30 -3.16 -6.15
N SER A 119 0.59 -3.95 -5.54
CA SER A 119 0.25 -5.35 -5.24
C SER A 119 -1.05 -5.46 -4.43
N ALA A 120 -1.72 -6.62 -4.51
CA ALA A 120 -2.90 -6.93 -3.72
C ALA A 120 -2.58 -8.09 -2.77
N PRO A 121 -2.64 -7.91 -1.44
CA PRO A 121 -2.48 -9.01 -0.49
C PRO A 121 -3.49 -10.15 -0.67
N GLY A 122 -4.64 -9.87 -1.30
CA GLY A 122 -5.66 -10.87 -1.62
C GLY A 122 -6.74 -10.97 -0.55
N GLN A 123 -7.44 -12.09 -0.50
CA GLN A 123 -8.50 -12.31 0.48
C GLN A 123 -7.89 -12.72 1.83
N GLY A 124 -8.32 -12.07 2.91
CA GLY A 124 -7.91 -12.40 4.27
C GLY A 124 -9.10 -12.48 5.22
N GLY A 125 -8.98 -13.36 6.22
CA GLY A 125 -9.97 -13.51 7.28
C GLY A 125 -9.68 -12.56 8.44
N ILE A 126 -10.70 -11.82 8.86
CA ILE A 126 -10.74 -11.05 10.10
C ILE A 126 -11.42 -11.91 11.16
N LEU A 127 -10.66 -12.27 12.20
CA LEU A 127 -11.13 -13.10 13.28
C LEU A 127 -12.03 -12.30 14.23
N ALA A 128 -13.09 -12.95 14.71
CA ALA A 128 -13.87 -12.39 15.81
C ALA A 128 -13.01 -12.33 17.07
N GLN A 129 -13.16 -11.26 17.86
CA GLN A 129 -12.39 -11.06 19.08
C GLN A 129 -12.47 -12.28 20.03
N ARG A 130 -13.68 -12.81 20.24
CA ARG A 130 -13.91 -14.02 21.07
C ARG A 130 -13.16 -15.26 20.56
N GLU A 131 -13.07 -15.42 19.24
CA GLU A 131 -12.38 -16.55 18.65
C GLU A 131 -10.86 -16.42 18.81
N PHE A 132 -10.34 -15.21 18.61
CA PHE A 132 -8.95 -14.90 18.87
C PHE A 132 -8.59 -15.20 20.32
N ASP A 133 -9.38 -14.69 21.28
CA ASP A 133 -9.12 -14.89 22.70
C ASP A 133 -9.17 -16.37 23.07
N ARG A 134 -10.13 -17.15 22.57
CA ARG A 134 -10.18 -18.61 22.81
C ARG A 134 -8.94 -19.34 22.30
N ARG A 135 -8.41 -18.96 21.12
CA ARG A 135 -7.25 -19.63 20.50
C ARG A 135 -5.92 -19.23 21.12
N PHE A 136 -5.83 -18.00 21.64
CA PHE A 136 -4.56 -17.39 22.06
C PHE A 136 -4.54 -16.96 23.53
N SER A 137 -5.55 -17.33 24.34
CA SER A 137 -5.52 -17.10 25.78
C SER A 137 -4.42 -17.95 26.42
N PRO A 138 -3.55 -17.36 27.26
CA PRO A 138 -2.55 -18.13 27.99
C PRO A 138 -3.27 -19.09 28.94
N HIS A 139 -2.99 -20.39 28.80
CA HIS A 139 -3.30 -21.34 29.85
C HIS A 139 -2.18 -21.17 30.89
N PHE A 140 -2.49 -20.51 32.01
CA PHE A 140 -1.62 -20.60 33.17
C PHE A 140 -1.62 -22.06 33.65
N VAL A 141 -0.44 -22.69 33.62
CA VAL A 141 -0.19 -24.00 34.24
C VAL A 141 0.35 -23.77 35.64
#